data_AF-A0AAV9CM42-F1
#
_entry.id   AF-A0AAV9CM42-F1
#
_cell.length_a   1.000
_cell.length_b   1.000
_cell.length_c   1.000
_cell.angle_alpha   90.00
_cell.angle_beta   90.00
_cell.angle_gamma   90.00
#
_symmetry.space_group_name_H-M   'P 1'
#
loop_
_entity.id
_entity.type
_entity.pdbx_description
1 polymer ?
#
loop_
_entity_poly.entity_id
_entity_poly.type
_entity_poly.pdbx_seq_one_letter_code
_entity_poly.pdbx_strand_id
1 'polypeptide(L)'
;MAARATGEYKFPWKEKMEKYKSELSKGVWGYWYLGAWRPLAISGRHRARIRKEALLAGEDWPYDPERGEMRNVRKGHKCDRISAEKRAHTAELMKKMPDMLLAYKKRRWEKKMKAEEAAKDDDDEEKPTRKYIFPI
;
A
#
# COMPACT_ATOMS: atom_id res chain seq x y z
N MET A 1 54.69 17.08 -37.75
CA MET A 1 54.82 16.27 -36.52
C MET A 1 54.76 17.20 -35.32
N ALA A 2 53.83 16.96 -34.40
CA ALA A 2 53.88 17.55 -33.05
C ALA A 2 53.33 16.50 -32.08
N ALA A 3 54.24 15.64 -31.61
CA ALA A 3 53.95 14.69 -30.55
C ALA A 3 53.67 15.48 -29.26
N ARG A 4 52.41 15.54 -28.85
CA ARG A 4 52.06 15.99 -27.50
C ARG A 4 52.69 14.98 -26.54
N ALA A 5 53.67 15.43 -25.77
CA ALA A 5 54.23 14.66 -24.68
C ALA A 5 53.08 14.12 -23.81
N THR A 6 52.90 12.81 -23.83
CA THR A 6 52.06 12.10 -22.89
C THR A 6 52.71 12.27 -21.53
N GLY A 7 52.35 13.35 -20.82
CA GLY A 7 52.68 13.53 -19.42
C GLY A 7 52.39 12.22 -18.70
N GLU A 8 53.36 11.79 -17.89
CA GLU A 8 53.32 10.60 -17.05
C GLU A 8 51.88 10.27 -16.68
N TYR A 9 51.41 9.05 -17.01
CA TYR A 9 50.12 8.54 -16.59
C TYR A 9 50.12 8.46 -15.06
N LYS A 10 50.01 9.61 -14.40
CA LYS A 10 49.61 9.71 -13.01
C LYS A 10 48.25 9.05 -13.03
N PHE A 11 48.07 8.01 -12.23
CA PHE A 11 46.80 7.36 -12.04
C PHE A 11 46.14 8.07 -10.84
N PRO A 12 45.50 9.25 -11.01
CA PRO A 12 44.95 10.01 -9.90
C PRO A 12 43.93 9.22 -9.10
N TRP A 13 43.39 8.12 -9.64
CA TRP A 13 42.51 7.22 -8.92
C TRP A 13 43.25 6.36 -7.87
N LYS A 14 44.53 5.99 -8.03
CA LYS A 14 45.31 5.24 -7.02
C LYS A 14 45.53 6.08 -5.77
N GLU A 15 45.99 7.33 -5.94
CA GLU A 15 46.16 8.28 -4.83
C GLU A 15 44.83 8.59 -4.12
N LYS A 16 43.74 8.76 -4.88
CA LYS A 16 42.39 8.94 -4.31
C LYS A 16 41.91 7.69 -3.57
N MET A 17 42.20 6.49 -4.09
CA MET A 17 41.82 5.24 -3.44
C MET A 17 42.55 5.04 -2.12
N GLU A 18 43.85 5.30 -2.06
CA GLU A 18 44.61 5.24 -0.81
C GLU A 18 44.08 6.26 0.21
N LYS A 19 43.85 7.51 -0.22
CA LYS A 19 43.30 8.57 0.63
C LYS A 19 41.96 8.19 1.27
N TYR A 20 41.07 7.56 0.50
CA TYR A 20 39.72 7.21 0.95
C TYR A 20 39.53 5.74 1.30
N LYS A 21 40.61 4.94 1.41
CA LYS A 21 40.55 3.49 1.65
C LYS A 21 39.73 3.11 2.88
N SER A 22 39.89 3.86 3.97
CA SER A 22 39.15 3.68 5.22
C SER A 22 37.67 4.07 5.12
N GLU A 23 37.32 4.97 4.21
CA GLU A 23 35.93 5.39 3.96
C GLU A 23 35.24 4.44 2.97
N LEU A 24 35.95 3.98 1.94
CA LEU A 24 35.43 3.04 0.95
C LEU A 24 35.03 1.69 1.57
N SER A 25 35.72 1.28 2.63
CA SER A 25 35.45 0.06 3.39
C SER A 25 34.26 0.15 4.35
N LYS A 26 33.79 1.35 4.70
CA LYS A 26 32.63 1.55 5.59
C LYS A 26 31.28 1.31 4.90
N GLY A 27 31.27 1.18 3.58
CA GLY A 27 30.08 0.90 2.76
C GLY A 27 29.86 1.95 1.65
N VAL A 28 28.67 1.91 1.03
CA VAL A 28 28.32 2.77 -0.12
C VAL A 28 27.58 4.05 0.30
N TRP A 29 26.71 3.96 1.31
CA TRP A 29 25.78 5.06 1.68
C TRP A 29 26.05 5.68 3.05
N GLY A 30 26.80 4.99 3.90
CA GLY A 30 26.99 5.34 5.29
C GLY A 30 27.27 4.09 6.10
N TYR A 31 27.44 4.30 7.41
CA TYR A 31 27.68 3.23 8.36
C TYR A 31 26.92 3.51 9.65
N TRP A 32 26.50 2.44 10.31
CA TRP A 32 25.97 2.52 11.66
C TRP A 32 27.13 2.69 12.64
N TYR A 33 27.06 3.73 13.46
CA TYR A 33 28.03 3.97 14.52
C TYR A 33 27.30 4.47 15.76
N LEU A 34 27.42 3.72 16.87
CA LEU A 34 26.80 4.04 18.15
C LEU A 34 25.30 4.35 18.04
N GLY A 35 24.56 3.52 17.29
CA GLY A 35 23.11 3.64 17.12
C GLY A 35 22.64 4.79 16.22
N ALA A 36 23.57 5.52 15.57
CA ALA A 36 23.26 6.55 14.59
C ALA A 36 23.79 6.19 13.21
N TRP A 37 23.04 6.55 12.17
CA TRP A 37 23.50 6.47 10.79
C TRP A 37 24.44 7.65 10.50
N ARG A 38 25.69 7.36 10.16
CA ARG A 38 26.67 8.38 9.77
C ARG A 38 26.89 8.39 8.26
N PRO A 39 26.88 9.57 7.60
CA PRO A 39 27.25 9.67 6.20
C PRO A 39 28.76 9.41 6.03
N LEU A 40 29.14 9.03 4.81
CA LEU A 40 30.56 8.91 4.42
C LEU A 40 31.18 10.29 4.25
N ALA A 41 32.50 10.39 4.44
CA ALA A 41 33.24 11.62 4.14
C ALA A 41 33.38 11.89 2.63
N ILE A 42 33.20 10.85 1.80
CA ILE A 42 33.22 10.95 0.34
C ILE A 42 31.80 11.02 -0.23
N SER A 43 31.57 11.97 -1.14
CA SER A 43 30.29 12.03 -1.85
C SER A 43 30.15 10.86 -2.83
N GLY A 44 28.92 10.38 -3.03
CA GLY A 44 28.64 9.30 -3.98
C GLY A 44 29.13 9.60 -5.40
N ARG A 45 29.07 10.87 -5.82
CA ARG A 45 29.61 11.32 -7.12
C ARG A 45 31.12 11.14 -7.23
N HIS A 46 31.87 11.50 -6.19
CA HIS A 46 33.33 11.36 -6.20
C HIS A 46 33.70 9.87 -6.19
N ARG A 47 33.01 9.07 -5.36
CA ARG A 47 33.16 7.61 -5.32
C ARG A 47 32.93 6.96 -6.69
N ALA A 48 31.86 7.33 -7.39
CA ALA A 48 31.57 6.83 -8.74
C ALA A 48 32.62 7.24 -9.78
N ARG A 49 33.22 8.43 -9.65
CA ARG A 49 34.32 8.87 -10.53
C ARG A 49 35.56 8.00 -10.34
N ILE A 50 35.94 7.71 -9.09
CA ILE A 50 37.08 6.83 -8.76
C ILE A 50 36.80 5.42 -9.28
N ARG A 51 35.59 4.88 -9.03
CA ARG A 51 35.17 3.57 -9.54
C ARG A 51 35.26 3.49 -11.07
N LYS A 52 34.80 4.53 -11.77
CA LYS A 52 34.90 4.62 -13.24
C LYS A 52 36.36 4.62 -13.71
N GLU A 53 37.22 5.43 -13.09
CA GLU A 53 38.65 5.50 -13.41
C GLU A 53 39.36 4.14 -13.19
N ALA A 54 39.08 3.46 -12.08
CA ALA A 54 39.65 2.14 -11.77
C ALA A 54 39.18 1.04 -12.74
N LEU A 55 37.87 0.95 -13.01
CA LEU A 55 37.32 -0.03 -13.94
C LEU A 55 37.79 0.19 -15.39
N LEU A 56 37.96 1.45 -15.82
CA LEU A 56 38.52 1.77 -17.14
C LEU A 56 40.00 1.37 -17.27
N ALA A 57 40.74 1.35 -16.16
CA ALA A 57 42.10 0.85 -16.12
C ALA A 57 42.18 -0.69 -16.04
N GLY A 58 41.03 -1.38 -15.98
CA GLY A 58 40.95 -2.84 -15.88
C GLY A 58 41.20 -3.40 -14.48
N GLU A 59 41.23 -2.55 -13.45
CA GLU A 59 41.32 -3.02 -12.06
C GLU A 59 39.95 -3.37 -11.48
N ASP A 60 39.93 -4.25 -10.49
CA ASP A 60 38.71 -4.72 -9.81
C ASP A 60 38.24 -3.73 -8.73
N TRP A 61 36.92 -3.71 -8.48
CA TRP A 61 36.29 -2.81 -7.52
C TRP A 61 35.54 -3.58 -6.41
N PRO A 62 36.22 -3.95 -5.31
CA PRO A 62 35.64 -4.83 -4.28
C PRO A 62 34.78 -4.09 -3.22
N TYR A 63 34.70 -2.76 -3.26
CA TYR A 63 34.07 -1.96 -2.19
C TYR A 63 32.54 -1.85 -2.28
N ASP A 64 31.95 -2.27 -3.40
CA ASP A 64 30.51 -2.11 -3.64
C ASP A 64 29.84 -3.49 -3.64
N PRO A 65 28.76 -3.69 -2.86
CA PRO A 65 27.97 -4.89 -2.99
C PRO A 65 27.36 -4.96 -4.39
N GLU A 66 27.17 -6.18 -4.88
CA GLU A 66 26.47 -6.42 -6.13
C GLU A 66 25.03 -5.90 -6.07
N ARG A 67 24.50 -5.52 -7.23
CA ARG A 67 23.14 -5.03 -7.32
C ARG A 67 22.17 -6.20 -7.13
N GLY A 68 21.34 -6.13 -6.11
CA GLY A 68 20.30 -7.14 -5.86
C GLY A 68 19.27 -7.24 -7.00
N GLU A 69 18.61 -8.38 -7.06
CA GLU A 69 17.56 -8.66 -8.05
C GLU A 69 16.35 -7.73 -7.91
N MET A 70 15.72 -7.40 -9.04
CA MET A 70 14.53 -6.55 -9.07
C MET A 70 13.27 -7.36 -8.73
N ARG A 71 12.39 -6.79 -7.90
CA ARG A 71 11.08 -7.42 -7.60
C ARG A 71 10.11 -7.27 -8.78
N ASN A 72 9.84 -8.38 -9.46
CA ASN A 72 8.95 -8.43 -10.62
C ASN A 72 7.53 -8.94 -10.28
N VAL A 73 6.89 -8.40 -9.25
CA VAL A 73 5.52 -8.80 -8.86
C VAL A 73 4.51 -7.71 -9.21
N ARG A 74 3.52 -8.05 -10.03
CA ARG A 74 2.40 -7.15 -10.36
C ARG A 74 1.35 -7.18 -9.24
N LYS A 75 0.89 -6.01 -8.81
CA LYS A 75 -0.14 -5.86 -7.76
C LYS A 75 -1.53 -6.34 -8.20
N GLY A 76 -1.86 -6.11 -9.47
CA GLY A 76 -3.23 -6.25 -10.01
C GLY A 76 -4.18 -5.15 -9.52
N HIS A 77 -5.27 -4.92 -10.25
CA HIS A 77 -6.33 -4.00 -9.80
C HIS A 77 -7.19 -4.65 -8.72
N LYS A 78 -7.59 -3.84 -7.71
CA LYS A 78 -8.45 -4.31 -6.62
C LYS A 78 -9.78 -4.87 -7.13
N CYS A 79 -10.37 -4.23 -8.15
CA CYS A 79 -11.64 -4.65 -8.74
C CYS A 79 -11.55 -6.07 -9.29
N ASP A 80 -10.53 -6.35 -10.10
CA ASP A 80 -10.36 -7.65 -10.77
C ASP A 80 -10.16 -8.77 -9.76
N ARG A 81 -9.37 -8.51 -8.71
CA ARG A 81 -9.10 -9.47 -7.63
C ARG A 81 -10.37 -9.90 -6.89
N ILE A 82 -11.30 -8.98 -6.67
CA ILE A 82 -12.54 -9.23 -5.90
C ILE A 82 -13.71 -9.62 -6.83
N SER A 83 -13.54 -9.50 -8.15
CA SER A 83 -14.61 -9.70 -9.11
C SER A 83 -15.17 -11.14 -9.08
N ALA A 84 -14.30 -12.14 -8.92
CA ALA A 84 -14.71 -13.55 -8.83
C ALA A 84 -15.54 -13.81 -7.54
N GLU A 85 -15.08 -13.28 -6.41
CA GLU A 85 -15.76 -13.38 -5.12
C GLU A 85 -17.15 -12.74 -5.17
N LYS A 86 -17.27 -11.55 -5.78
CA LYS A 86 -18.55 -10.86 -5.96
C LYS A 86 -19.53 -11.68 -6.80
N ARG A 87 -19.08 -12.25 -7.92
CA ARG A 87 -19.93 -13.08 -8.80
C ARG A 87 -20.45 -14.32 -8.07
N ALA A 88 -19.58 -14.99 -7.30
CA ALA A 88 -19.96 -16.14 -6.48
C ALA A 88 -20.99 -15.76 -5.41
N HIS A 89 -20.74 -14.66 -4.68
CA HIS A 89 -21.67 -14.17 -3.67
C HIS A 89 -23.05 -13.80 -4.25
N THR A 90 -23.08 -13.17 -5.43
CA THR A 90 -24.34 -12.89 -6.13
C THR A 90 -25.09 -14.17 -6.45
N ALA A 91 -24.42 -15.22 -6.95
CA ALA A 91 -25.06 -16.50 -7.23
C ALA A 91 -25.64 -17.17 -5.97
N GLU A 92 -24.92 -17.12 -4.84
CA GLU A 92 -25.42 -17.63 -3.56
C GLU A 92 -26.62 -16.85 -3.04
N LEU A 93 -26.60 -15.52 -3.18
CA LEU A 93 -27.72 -14.67 -2.78
C LEU A 93 -28.97 -14.97 -3.62
N MET A 94 -28.79 -15.18 -4.93
CA MET A 94 -29.89 -15.52 -5.83
C MET A 94 -30.55 -16.86 -5.48
N LYS A 95 -29.78 -17.84 -4.99
CA LYS A 95 -30.35 -19.12 -4.49
C LYS A 95 -31.27 -18.92 -3.28
N LYS A 96 -30.96 -17.95 -2.41
CA LYS A 96 -31.74 -17.61 -1.20
C LYS A 96 -32.91 -16.67 -1.49
N MET A 97 -33.01 -16.17 -2.73
CA MET A 97 -34.00 -15.16 -3.10
C MET A 97 -35.45 -15.61 -2.93
N PRO A 98 -35.84 -16.84 -3.29
CA PRO A 98 -37.22 -17.32 -3.10
C PRO A 98 -37.64 -17.31 -1.63
N ASP A 99 -36.78 -17.80 -0.74
CA ASP A 99 -37.04 -17.85 0.71
C ASP A 99 -37.16 -16.45 1.30
N MET A 100 -36.29 -15.53 0.87
CA MET A 100 -36.35 -14.13 1.27
C MET A 100 -37.66 -13.45 0.83
N LEU A 101 -38.17 -13.77 -0.37
CA LEU A 101 -39.44 -13.23 -0.85
C LEU A 101 -40.63 -13.76 -0.03
N LEU A 102 -40.63 -15.06 0.30
CA LEU A 102 -41.65 -15.65 1.16
C LEU A 102 -41.64 -15.04 2.56
N ALA A 103 -40.45 -14.86 3.15
CA ALA A 103 -40.28 -14.21 4.44
C ALA A 103 -40.79 -12.75 4.42
N TYR A 104 -40.50 -12.00 3.35
CA TYR A 104 -41.00 -10.63 3.18
C TYR A 104 -42.53 -10.57 3.06
N LYS A 105 -43.11 -11.45 2.24
CA LYS A 105 -44.57 -11.55 2.07
C LYS A 105 -45.25 -11.88 3.40
N LYS A 106 -44.73 -12.86 4.14
CA LYS A 106 -45.22 -13.25 5.47
C LYS A 106 -45.21 -12.07 6.44
N ARG A 107 -44.08 -11.36 6.57
CA ARG A 107 -43.97 -10.16 7.42
C ARG A 107 -44.96 -9.05 7.06
N ARG A 108 -45.17 -8.80 5.76
CA ARG A 108 -46.13 -7.80 5.29
C ARG A 108 -47.57 -8.20 5.63
N TRP A 109 -47.87 -9.48 5.50
CA TRP A 109 -49.20 -10.01 5.79
C TRP A 109 -49.51 -9.99 7.29
N GLU A 110 -48.59 -10.45 8.14
CA GLU A 110 -48.72 -10.38 9.60
C GLU A 110 -48.90 -8.94 10.10
N LYS A 111 -48.14 -7.99 9.53
CA LYS A 111 -48.30 -6.57 9.86
C LYS A 111 -49.68 -6.04 9.47
N LYS A 112 -50.24 -6.50 8.35
CA LYS A 112 -51.58 -6.11 7.90
C LYS A 112 -52.64 -6.67 8.84
N MET A 113 -52.58 -7.97 9.16
CA MET A 113 -53.52 -8.62 10.09
C MET A 113 -53.53 -7.92 11.45
N LYS A 114 -52.35 -7.65 12.02
CA LYS A 114 -52.25 -6.94 13.30
C LYS A 114 -52.83 -5.52 13.27
N ALA A 115 -52.72 -4.82 12.13
CA ALA A 115 -53.30 -3.49 11.98
C ALA A 115 -54.83 -3.54 11.82
N GLU A 116 -55.36 -4.57 11.15
CA GLU A 116 -56.81 -4.79 11.03
C GLU A 116 -57.43 -5.25 12.35
N GLU A 117 -56.71 -6.04 13.16
CA GLU A 117 -57.11 -6.40 14.52
C GLU A 117 -57.13 -5.17 15.44
N ALA A 118 -56.05 -4.38 15.46
CA ALA A 118 -56.00 -3.15 16.24
C ALA A 118 -57.10 -2.14 15.86
N ALA A 119 -57.44 -2.03 14.57
CA ALA A 119 -58.52 -1.17 14.11
C ALA A 119 -59.91 -1.65 14.58
N LYS A 120 -60.13 -2.98 14.69
CA LYS A 120 -61.38 -3.53 15.24
C LYS A 120 -61.46 -3.35 16.75
N ASP A 121 -60.36 -3.57 17.46
CA ASP A 121 -60.29 -3.31 18.91
C ASP A 121 -60.56 -1.82 19.21
N ASP A 122 -60.06 -0.90 18.36
CA ASP A 122 -60.31 0.55 18.45
C ASP A 122 -61.77 0.97 18.10
N ASP A 123 -62.50 0.16 17.31
CA ASP A 123 -63.90 0.37 16.92
C ASP A 123 -64.89 -0.26 17.94
N ASP A 124 -64.50 -1.36 18.60
CA ASP A 124 -65.27 -2.05 19.66
C ASP A 124 -65.08 -1.42 21.06
N GLU A 125 -63.99 -0.67 21.28
CA GLU A 125 -63.90 0.25 22.43
C GLU A 125 -64.78 1.48 22.20
N GLU A 126 -66.01 1.44 22.71
CA GLU A 126 -66.89 2.62 22.82
C GLU A 126 -66.18 3.70 23.67
N LYS A 127 -65.44 4.59 23.00
CA LYS A 127 -64.62 5.63 23.65
C LYS A 127 -65.51 6.42 24.61
N PRO A 128 -65.19 6.49 25.92
CA PRO A 128 -65.99 7.26 26.85
C PRO A 128 -65.98 8.71 26.36
N THR A 129 -67.14 9.18 25.88
CA THR A 129 -67.31 10.53 25.35
C THR A 129 -66.75 11.51 26.37
N ARG A 130 -65.65 12.17 26.04
CA ARG A 130 -65.01 13.16 26.91
C ARG A 130 -66.04 14.27 27.11
N LYS A 131 -66.76 14.25 28.23
CA LYS A 131 -67.69 15.31 28.62
C LYS A 131 -66.86 16.59 28.78
N TYR A 132 -66.81 17.40 27.73
CA TYR A 132 -66.28 18.75 27.81
C TYR A 132 -67.21 19.56 28.71
N ILE A 133 -66.80 19.75 29.97
CA ILE A 133 -67.39 20.75 30.85
C ILE A 133 -66.89 22.10 30.33
N PHE A 134 -67.74 22.84 29.62
CA PHE A 134 -67.51 24.24 29.31
C PHE A 134 -67.68 25.06 30.60
N PRO A 135 -66.66 25.82 31.05
CA PRO A 135 -66.82 26.72 32.18
C PRO A 135 -67.62 27.96 31.73
N ILE A 136 -68.56 28.37 32.60
CA ILE A 136 -69.41 29.57 32.49
C ILE A 136 -68.56 30.83 32.58
#